data_AF-T1DDH6-F1
#
_entry.id   AF-T1DDH6-F1
#
_cell.length_a   1.000
_cell.length_b   1.000
_cell.length_c   1.000
_cell.angle_alpha   90.00
_cell.angle_beta   90.00
_cell.angle_gamma   90.00
#
_symmetry.space_group_name_H-M   'P 1'
#
loop_
_entity.id
_entity.type
_entity.pdbx_description
1 polymer ?
#
loop_
_entity_poly.entity_id
_entity_poly.type
_entity_poly.pdbx_seq_one_letter_code
_entity_poly.pdbx_strand_id
1 'polypeptide(L)' 'MSAAASEVMIEDLYATGQHRVDQAAEFLHLDEDLHAVLREVKRVFQVHFPVVHDDGAVKVYTGYRV' A
#
# COMPACT_ATOMS: atom_id res chain seq x y z
N MET A 1 24.25 -19.01 22.11
CA MET A 1 24.78 -17.85 21.36
C MET A 1 24.00 -17.75 20.06
N SER A 2 23.35 -16.59 19.90
CA SER A 2 22.71 -15.99 18.73
C SER A 2 22.17 -16.91 17.63
N ALA A 3 20.84 -17.11 17.62
CA ALA A 3 20.10 -17.34 16.39
C ALA A 3 20.05 -15.99 15.65
N ALA A 4 20.65 -15.93 14.47
CA ALA A 4 20.50 -14.79 13.57
C ALA A 4 19.01 -14.68 13.20
N ALA A 5 18.32 -13.73 13.81
CA ALA A 5 17.02 -13.29 13.33
C ALA A 5 17.27 -12.70 11.94
N SER A 6 16.88 -13.44 10.91
CA SER A 6 16.81 -12.90 9.55
C SER A 6 15.83 -11.74 9.57
N GLU A 7 16.35 -10.53 9.47
CA GLU A 7 15.59 -9.32 9.20
C GLU A 7 14.93 -9.52 7.84
N VAL A 8 13.65 -9.91 7.84
CA VAL A 8 12.85 -9.96 6.62
C VAL A 8 12.77 -8.52 6.14
N MET A 9 13.57 -8.20 5.12
CA MET A 9 13.37 -7.00 4.32
C MET A 9 11.92 -7.07 3.83
N ILE A 10 11.04 -6.29 4.45
CA ILE A 10 9.69 -6.12 3.94
C ILE A 10 9.86 -5.32 2.66
N GLU A 11 9.94 -6.03 1.54
CA GLU A 11 9.81 -5.41 0.22
C GLU A 11 8.49 -4.62 0.22
N ASP A 12 8.56 -3.35 -0.14
CA ASP A 12 7.38 -2.51 -0.20
C ASP A 12 6.41 -3.06 -1.26
N LEU A 13 5.23 -3.49 -0.82
CA LEU A 13 4.19 -4.03 -1.71
C LEU A 13 3.79 -3.01 -2.78
N TYR A 14 3.83 -1.73 -2.44
CA TYR A 14 3.59 -0.66 -3.41
C TYR A 14 4.69 -0.62 -4.46
N ALA A 15 5.96 -0.64 -4.06
CA ALA A 15 7.10 -0.68 -4.97
C ALA A 15 7.07 -1.91 -5.89
N THR A 16 6.67 -3.07 -5.35
CA THR A 16 6.47 -4.29 -6.15
C THR A 16 5.37 -4.09 -7.20
N GLY A 17 4.24 -3.47 -6.83
CA GLY A 17 3.17 -3.12 -7.77
C GLY A 17 3.65 -2.16 -8.86
N GLN A 18 4.39 -1.12 -8.47
CA GLN A 18 4.95 -0.13 -9.38
C GLN A 18 5.90 -0.75 -10.41
N HIS A 19 6.76 -1.68 -9.97
CA HIS A 19 7.64 -2.40 -10.88
C HIS A 19 6.85 -3.17 -11.97
N ARG A 20 5.68 -3.73 -11.64
CA ARG A 20 4.82 -4.39 -12.62
C ARG A 20 4.17 -3.41 -13.58
N VAL A 21 3.79 -2.22 -13.10
CA VAL A 21 3.27 -1.14 -13.94
C VAL A 21 4.34 -0.67 -14.93
N ASP A 22 5.57 -0.47 -14.46
CA ASP A 22 6.72 -0.08 -15.30
C ASP A 22 6.93 -1.09 -16.44
N GLN A 23 6.99 -2.38 -16.11
CA GLN A 23 7.12 -3.45 -17.11
C GLN A 23 5.99 -3.39 -18.16
N ALA A 24 4.74 -3.25 -17.72
CA ALA A 24 3.60 -3.19 -18.62
C ALA A 24 3.64 -1.95 -19.53
N ALA A 25 4.09 -0.80 -19.00
CA ALA A 25 4.21 0.44 -19.77
C ALA A 25 5.25 0.30 -20.90
N GLU A 26 6.38 -0.35 -20.63
CA GLU A 26 7.40 -0.66 -21.65
C GLU A 26 6.84 -1.57 -22.75
N PHE A 27 6.16 -2.67 -22.39
CA PHE A 27 5.58 -3.60 -23.35
C PHE A 27 4.48 -2.99 -24.22
N LEU A 28 3.72 -2.05 -23.68
CA LEU A 28 2.62 -1.38 -24.38
C LEU A 28 3.04 -0.10 -25.10
N HIS A 29 4.31 0.32 -24.95
CA HIS A 29 4.82 1.60 -25.44
C HIS A 29 3.94 2.78 -25.00
N LEU A 30 3.58 2.82 -23.72
CA LEU A 30 2.75 3.91 -23.17
C LEU A 30 3.48 5.25 -23.24
N ASP A 31 2.71 6.30 -23.46
CA ASP A 31 3.16 7.68 -23.31
C ASP A 31 3.60 7.97 -21.87
N GLU A 32 4.63 8.80 -21.70
CA GLU A 32 5.25 9.08 -20.40
C GLU A 32 4.27 9.77 -19.43
N ASP A 33 3.44 10.68 -19.92
CA ASP A 33 2.46 11.38 -19.09
C ASP A 33 1.37 10.41 -18.60
N LEU A 34 0.92 9.50 -19.49
CA LEU A 34 -0.03 8.46 -19.11
C LEU A 34 0.57 7.48 -18.09
N HIS A 35 1.82 7.08 -18.28
CA HIS A 35 2.52 6.21 -17.35
C HIS A 35 2.64 6.87 -15.96
N ALA A 36 3.02 8.15 -15.90
CA ALA A 36 3.10 8.90 -14.65
C ALA A 36 1.76 8.98 -13.91
N VAL A 37 0.65 9.16 -14.64
CA VAL A 37 -0.70 9.14 -14.03
C VAL A 37 -1.05 7.77 -13.46
N LEU A 38 -0.73 6.69 -14.17
CA LEU A 38 -1.03 5.32 -13.73
C LEU A 38 -0.19 4.88 -12.52
N ARG A 39 1.00 5.47 -12.34
CA ARG A 39 1.84 5.24 -11.17
C ARG A 39 1.30 5.86 -9.90
N GLU A 40 0.39 6.83 -9.97
CA GLU A 40 -0.06 7.55 -8.79
C GLU A 40 -1.48 7.17 -8.37
N VAL A 41 -1.65 6.97 -7.05
CA VAL A 41 -2.99 6.75 -6.49
C VAL A 41 -3.77 8.07 -6.56
N LYS A 42 -4.92 8.04 -7.24
CA LYS A 42 -5.77 9.23 -7.43
C LYS A 42 -6.25 9.86 -6.11
N ARG A 43 -6.53 9.06 -5.08
CA ARG A 43 -6.98 9.52 -3.77
C ARG A 43 -6.76 8.45 -2.71
N VAL A 44 -6.31 8.86 -1.52
CA VAL A 44 -6.36 8.03 -0.32
C VAL A 44 -7.30 8.67 0.69
N PHE A 45 -8.21 7.89 1.24
CA PHE A 45 -9.12 8.31 2.30
C PHE A 45 -8.83 7.52 3.58
N GLN A 46 -8.24 8.19 4.55
CA GLN A 46 -7.98 7.66 5.88
C GLN A 46 -9.05 8.16 6.85
N VAL A 47 -9.65 7.23 7.59
CA VAL A 47 -10.67 7.55 8.61
C VAL A 47 -10.25 6.99 9.96
N HIS A 48 -10.76 7.63 11.01
CA HIS A 48 -10.69 7.10 12.36
C HIS A 48 -12.11 6.77 12.79
N PHE A 49 -12.41 5.49 13.01
CA PHE A 49 -13.76 5.04 13.32
C PHE A 49 -13.78 4.32 14.67
N PRO A 50 -14.62 4.76 15.62
CA PRO A 50 -14.77 4.11 16.91
C PRO A 50 -15.63 2.85 16.78
N VAL A 51 -15.24 1.79 17.49
CA VAL A 51 -16.01 0.55 17.65
C VAL A 51 -16.24 0.32 19.13
N VAL A 52 -17.49 0.02 19.49
CA VAL A 52 -17.85 -0.48 20.82
C VAL A 52 -17.62 -1.98 20.82
N HIS A 53 -16.76 -2.44 21.71
CA HIS A 53 -16.48 -3.85 21.90
C HIS A 53 -17.55 -4.52 22.78
N ASP A 54 -17.60 -5.85 22.77
CA ASP A 54 -18.60 -6.62 23.53
C ASP A 54 -18.52 -6.38 25.06
N ASP A 55 -17.35 -5.98 25.57
CA ASP A 55 -17.13 -5.59 26.96
C ASP A 55 -17.57 -4.14 27.29
N GLY A 56 -18.08 -3.42 26.29
CA GLY A 56 -18.49 -2.03 26.38
C GLY A 56 -17.35 -1.01 26.19
N ALA A 57 -16.10 -1.44 26.02
CA ALA A 57 -14.98 -0.54 25.78
C ALA A 57 -15.04 0.07 24.37
N VAL A 58 -14.69 1.35 24.23
CA VAL A 58 -14.57 2.01 22.92
C VAL A 58 -13.11 2.01 22.49
N LYS A 59 -12.86 1.50 21.28
CA LYS A 59 -11.55 1.59 20.63
C LYS A 59 -11.67 2.24 19.27
N VAL A 60 -10.79 3.19 18.98
CA VAL A 60 -10.72 3.88 17.69
C VAL A 60 -9.75 3.15 16.79
N TYR A 61 -10.20 2.83 15.57
CA TYR A 61 -9.41 2.16 14.54
C TYR A 61 -9.14 3.09 13.38
N THR A 62 -7.99 2.89 12.74
CA THR A 62 -7.67 3.57 11.48
C THR A 62 -8.10 2.69 10.31
N GLY A 63 -8.95 3.26 9.44
CA GLY A 63 -9.41 2.63 8.21
C GLY A 63 -8.83 3.34 6.99
N TYR A 64 -8.63 2.59 5.90
CA TYR A 64 -8.10 3.10 4.64
C TYR A 64 -9.00 2.70 3.49
N ARG A 65 -9.30 3.67 2.61
CA ARG A 65 -9.83 3.45 1.27
C ARG A 65 -8.88 4.11 0.28
N VAL A 66 -8.23 3.29 -0.52
CA VAL A 66 -7.27 3.66 -1.57
C VAL A 66 -7.97 3.54 -2.91
#